data_AF-A0AAN6XL41-F1
#
_entry.id   AF-A0AAN6XL41-F1
#
_cell.length_a   1.000
_cell.length_b   1.000
_cell.length_c   1.000
_cell.angle_alpha   90.00
_cell.angle_beta   90.00
_cell.angle_gamma   90.00
#
_symmetry.space_group_name_H-M   'P 1'
#
loop_
_entity.id
_entity.type
_entity.pdbx_description
1 polymer ?
#
loop_
_entity_poly.entity_id
_entity_poly.type
_entity_poly.pdbx_seq_one_letter_code
_entity_poly.pdbx_strand_id
1 'polypeptide(L)'
;YAQPHPTAIRSPCPLLNALANHGYLPRDGRSFHQAELSAALKKVGLSRALRLLDTHGELVLDLDQIGLPGFAEHDISLTRGDAAQGDHLKAQPDLLQGLLASSSDGGRTMTTEDFACLRKRRIEVQKKDNPGLLYGPLQYRISCAEIAFGDGNTVPWEYVRALFVEERLPVKEGWKPRRWWHTLGFWELSRTSIKVAQLVGVKFK
;
A
#
# COMPACT_ATOMS: atom_id res chain seq x y z
N TYR A 1 8.23 9.24 -15.36
CA TYR A 1 8.58 7.91 -14.83
C TYR A 1 9.96 7.51 -15.29
N ALA A 2 10.79 7.00 -14.39
CA ALA A 2 12.04 6.30 -14.71
C ALA A 2 12.29 5.23 -13.64
N GLN A 3 12.99 4.16 -14.00
CA GLN A 3 13.39 3.12 -13.06
C GLN A 3 14.28 3.71 -11.95
N PRO A 4 14.21 3.19 -10.71
CA PRO A 4 15.12 3.59 -9.65
C PRO A 4 16.58 3.29 -10.04
N HIS A 5 17.50 4.17 -9.65
CA HIS A 5 18.92 3.83 -9.67
C HIS A 5 19.17 2.65 -8.72
N PRO A 6 20.12 1.73 -8.99
CA PRO A 6 20.38 0.57 -8.13
C PRO A 6 20.67 0.88 -6.65
N THR A 7 21.14 2.09 -6.35
CA THR A 7 21.44 2.55 -4.98
C THR A 7 20.28 3.33 -4.32
N ALA A 8 19.19 3.55 -5.05
CA ALA A 8 18.03 4.24 -4.53
C ALA A 8 17.31 3.37 -3.49
N ILE A 9 16.84 3.97 -2.41
CA ILE A 9 16.05 3.30 -1.38
C ILE A 9 14.56 3.43 -1.64
N ARG A 10 13.81 2.43 -1.20
CA ARG A 10 12.38 2.33 -1.37
C ARG A 10 11.73 1.83 -0.09
N SER A 11 10.45 2.12 0.03
CA SER A 11 9.59 1.78 1.17
C SER A 11 8.82 0.48 0.90
N PRO A 12 8.14 -0.12 1.88
CA PRO A 12 7.15 -1.17 1.62
C PRO A 12 5.90 -0.64 0.89
N CYS A 13 5.72 0.69 0.79
CA CYS A 13 4.56 1.32 0.18
C CYS A 13 4.73 1.53 -1.34
N PRO A 14 3.98 0.81 -2.19
CA PRO A 14 4.10 0.94 -3.65
C PRO A 14 3.75 2.34 -4.15
N LEU A 15 2.85 3.07 -3.47
CA LEU A 15 2.47 4.43 -3.85
C LEU A 15 3.63 5.42 -3.65
N LEU A 16 4.31 5.38 -2.51
CA LEU A 16 5.44 6.29 -2.25
C LEU A 16 6.62 5.97 -3.18
N ASN A 17 6.86 4.69 -3.44
CA ASN A 17 7.85 4.26 -4.41
C ASN A 17 7.52 4.77 -5.82
N ALA A 18 6.24 4.72 -6.22
CA ALA A 18 5.79 5.30 -7.47
C ALA A 18 5.99 6.81 -7.52
N LEU A 19 5.71 7.54 -6.45
CA LEU A 19 5.95 8.98 -6.37
C LEU A 19 7.45 9.31 -6.57
N ALA A 20 8.36 8.54 -5.95
CA ALA A 20 9.81 8.67 -6.17
C ALA A 20 10.21 8.31 -7.61
N ASN A 21 9.70 7.21 -8.18
CA ASN A 21 9.97 6.81 -9.58
C ASN A 21 9.45 7.84 -10.60
N HIS A 22 8.42 8.60 -10.26
CA HIS A 22 7.93 9.72 -11.04
C HIS A 22 8.69 11.04 -10.79
N GLY A 23 9.49 11.13 -9.72
CA GLY A 23 10.24 12.33 -9.35
C GLY A 23 9.40 13.37 -8.59
N TYR A 24 8.28 12.96 -8.00
CA TYR A 24 7.50 13.79 -7.08
C TYR A 24 8.08 13.79 -5.66
N LEU A 25 8.86 12.75 -5.34
CA LEU A 25 9.79 12.69 -4.23
C LEU A 25 11.22 12.57 -4.81
N PRO A 26 12.28 12.86 -4.02
CA PRO A 26 13.65 12.55 -4.38
C PRO A 26 13.77 11.13 -4.94
N ARG A 27 14.36 11.02 -6.14
CA ARG A 27 14.39 9.75 -6.90
C ARG A 27 15.24 8.67 -6.22
N ASP A 28 16.23 9.09 -5.44
CA ASP A 28 17.05 8.24 -4.59
C ASP A 28 16.30 7.78 -3.33
N GLY A 29 15.14 8.37 -3.03
CA GLY A 29 14.28 8.03 -1.90
C GLY A 29 14.76 8.60 -0.57
N ARG A 30 15.68 9.58 -0.59
CA ARG A 30 16.37 10.08 0.61
C ARG A 30 16.02 11.52 0.94
N SER A 31 16.09 11.84 2.22
CA SER A 31 16.11 13.20 2.77
C SER A 31 15.05 14.15 2.20
N PHE A 32 13.82 13.66 1.97
CA PHE A 32 12.73 14.51 1.53
C PHE A 32 12.17 15.30 2.70
N HIS A 33 11.68 16.51 2.45
CA HIS A 33 10.99 17.32 3.45
C HIS A 33 9.49 16.97 3.53
N GLN A 34 8.87 17.23 4.70
CA GLN A 34 7.43 17.07 4.91
C GLN A 34 6.58 17.81 3.86
N ALA A 35 7.05 18.97 3.38
CA ALA A 35 6.38 19.75 2.34
C ALA A 35 6.38 19.03 0.98
N GLU A 36 7.49 18.37 0.63
CA GLU A 36 7.62 17.59 -0.60
C GLU A 36 6.71 16.37 -0.57
N LEU A 37 6.69 15.65 0.54
CA LEU A 37 5.73 14.55 0.74
C LEU A 37 4.28 15.01 0.61
N SER A 38 3.94 16.13 1.25
CA SER A 38 2.59 16.69 1.18
C SER A 38 2.23 17.12 -0.24
N ALA A 39 3.17 17.69 -0.99
CA ALA A 39 2.97 18.05 -2.40
C ALA A 39 2.80 16.82 -3.29
N ALA A 40 3.61 15.78 -3.09
CA ALA A 40 3.55 14.53 -3.84
C ALA A 40 2.22 13.78 -3.61
N LEU A 41 1.76 13.67 -2.36
CA LEU A 41 0.48 13.06 -2.02
C LEU A 41 -0.72 13.82 -2.62
N LYS A 42 -0.66 15.16 -2.65
CA LYS A 42 -1.69 15.97 -3.32
C LYS A 42 -1.78 15.66 -4.82
N LYS A 43 -0.68 15.32 -5.49
CA LYS A 43 -0.69 14.93 -6.92
C LYS A 43 -1.50 13.67 -7.20
N VAL A 44 -1.69 12.81 -6.19
CA VAL A 44 -2.47 11.56 -6.30
C VAL A 44 -3.83 11.66 -5.62
N GLY A 45 -4.28 12.87 -5.27
CA GLY A 45 -5.59 13.11 -4.68
C GLY A 45 -5.68 12.79 -3.18
N LEU A 46 -4.55 12.67 -2.50
CA LEU A 46 -4.47 12.51 -1.05
C LEU A 46 -4.20 13.88 -0.41
N SER A 47 -5.23 14.48 0.19
CA SER A 47 -5.19 15.86 0.71
C SER A 47 -4.70 15.97 2.15
N ARG A 48 -4.63 14.87 2.90
CA ARG A 48 -4.03 14.89 4.25
C ARG A 48 -2.53 15.11 4.13
N ALA A 49 -2.03 16.10 4.87
CA ALA A 49 -0.62 16.15 5.24
C ALA A 49 -0.35 14.91 6.10
N LEU A 50 0.09 13.83 5.45
CA LEU A 50 0.57 12.64 6.15
C LEU A 50 1.91 13.03 6.77
N ARG A 51 1.93 13.21 8.09
CA ARG A 51 3.18 13.34 8.84
C ARG A 51 3.65 11.93 9.15
N LEU A 52 4.75 11.53 8.53
CA LEU A 52 5.41 10.28 8.85
C LEU A 52 6.32 10.57 10.05
N LEU A 53 5.98 10.02 11.21
CA LEU A 53 6.76 10.14 12.44
C LEU A 53 7.22 8.76 12.89
N ASP A 54 8.47 8.65 13.33
CA ASP A 54 8.98 7.42 13.93
C ASP A 54 8.43 7.21 15.35
N THR A 55 8.89 6.15 16.03
CA THR A 55 8.48 5.82 17.40
C THR A 55 8.90 6.86 18.44
N HIS A 56 9.81 7.76 18.11
CA HIS A 56 10.27 8.86 18.96
C HIS A 56 9.56 10.18 18.66
N GLY A 57 8.72 10.22 17.61
CA GLY A 57 8.02 11.43 17.18
C GLY A 57 8.83 12.30 16.22
N GLU A 58 9.96 11.79 15.71
CA GLU A 58 10.81 12.47 14.74
C GLU A 58 10.32 12.23 13.31
N LEU A 59 10.54 13.19 12.41
CA LEU A 59 10.09 13.05 11.03
C LEU A 59 10.86 11.95 10.30
N VAL A 60 10.12 11.08 9.62
CA VAL A 60 10.65 10.10 8.66
C VAL A 60 10.86 10.81 7.33
N LEU A 61 12.13 10.96 6.93
CA LEU A 61 12.56 11.70 5.74
C LEU A 61 13.21 10.81 4.68
N ASP A 62 13.35 9.51 4.97
CA ASP A 62 13.86 8.51 4.03
C ASP A 62 12.81 7.41 3.80
N LEU A 63 12.73 6.85 2.59
CA LEU A 63 11.68 5.88 2.26
C LEU A 63 11.83 4.53 2.95
N ASP A 64 13.06 4.08 3.21
CA ASP A 64 13.33 2.80 3.89
C ASP A 64 12.92 2.83 5.38
N GLN A 65 12.99 4.00 6.02
CA GLN A 65 12.51 4.22 7.39
C GLN A 65 11.01 3.93 7.58
N ILE A 66 10.21 3.99 6.50
CA ILE A 66 8.77 3.68 6.53
C ILE A 66 8.51 2.19 6.80
N GLY A 67 9.47 1.33 6.48
CA GLY A 67 9.40 -0.09 6.82
C GLY A 67 9.96 -0.44 8.20
N LEU A 68 10.31 0.54 9.03
CA LEU A 68 10.73 0.24 10.40
C LEU A 68 9.55 -0.19 11.28
N PRO A 69 9.77 -1.12 12.22
CA PRO A 69 8.75 -1.51 13.19
C PRO A 69 8.17 -0.31 13.94
N GLY A 70 6.86 -0.32 14.18
CA GLY A 70 6.15 0.78 14.87
C GLY A 70 5.59 1.85 13.93
N PHE A 71 5.87 1.76 12.63
CA PHE A 71 5.18 2.54 11.61
C PHE A 71 3.88 1.84 11.14
N ALA A 72 3.31 2.28 10.02
CA ALA A 72 2.21 1.60 9.33
C ALA A 72 2.58 0.23 8.75
N GLU A 73 3.86 -0.16 8.79
CA GLU A 73 4.33 -1.49 8.41
C GLU A 73 3.68 -2.56 9.30
N HIS A 74 3.27 -3.67 8.68
CA HIS A 74 2.70 -4.81 9.38
C HIS A 74 2.83 -6.11 8.58
N ASP A 75 2.82 -7.22 9.31
CA ASP A 75 2.72 -8.57 8.76
C ASP A 75 1.44 -8.74 7.91
N ILE A 76 1.39 -9.82 7.11
CA ILE A 76 0.26 -10.16 6.22
C ILE A 76 0.09 -9.12 5.09
N SER A 77 1.15 -8.39 4.73
CA SER A 77 1.17 -7.44 3.60
C SER A 77 0.68 -8.09 2.30
N LEU A 78 0.13 -7.30 1.36
CA LEU A 78 -0.40 -7.85 0.10
C LEU A 78 0.67 -8.47 -0.80
N THR A 79 1.86 -7.86 -0.81
CA THR A 79 2.93 -8.19 -1.78
C THR A 79 4.31 -8.29 -1.15
N ARG A 80 4.43 -8.08 0.17
CA ARG A 80 5.69 -8.11 0.93
C ARG A 80 5.66 -9.28 1.91
N GLY A 81 6.83 -9.84 2.22
CA GLY A 81 6.98 -10.85 3.28
C GLY A 81 6.73 -10.25 4.66
N ASP A 82 6.49 -11.11 5.65
CA ASP A 82 6.39 -10.70 7.05
C ASP A 82 7.79 -10.44 7.62
N ALA A 83 7.92 -9.55 8.61
CA ALA A 83 9.23 -9.10 9.09
C ALA A 83 10.11 -10.25 9.62
N ALA A 84 9.50 -11.25 10.27
CA ALA A 84 10.21 -12.43 10.77
C ALA A 84 10.68 -13.41 9.67
N GLN A 85 10.22 -13.23 8.43
CA GLN A 85 10.48 -14.12 7.29
C GLN A 85 11.53 -13.57 6.30
N GLY A 86 12.11 -12.39 6.57
CA GLY A 86 13.19 -11.82 5.76
C GLY A 86 12.85 -10.43 5.23
N ASP A 87 12.98 -10.24 3.91
CA ASP A 87 12.78 -8.92 3.27
C ASP A 87 11.29 -8.54 3.21
N HIS A 88 10.92 -7.58 4.05
CA HIS A 88 9.58 -6.98 4.14
C HIS A 88 9.46 -5.64 3.41
N LEU A 89 10.54 -5.14 2.79
CA LEU A 89 10.53 -3.90 2.03
C LEU A 89 10.19 -4.16 0.55
N LYS A 90 10.81 -5.19 -0.03
CA LYS A 90 10.67 -5.50 -1.46
C LYS A 90 9.45 -6.36 -1.74
N ALA A 91 8.80 -6.07 -2.87
CA ALA A 91 7.72 -6.91 -3.36
C ALA A 91 8.25 -8.31 -3.71
N GLN A 92 7.57 -9.34 -3.25
CA GLN A 92 7.92 -10.73 -3.48
C GLN A 92 7.19 -11.26 -4.73
N PRO A 93 7.90 -11.92 -5.68
CA PRO A 93 7.30 -12.34 -6.95
C PRO A 93 6.07 -13.25 -6.83
N ASP A 94 6.08 -14.19 -5.88
CA ASP A 94 4.98 -15.12 -5.61
C ASP A 94 3.75 -14.39 -5.06
N LEU A 95 3.96 -13.40 -4.18
CA LEU A 95 2.87 -12.59 -3.63
C LEU A 95 2.30 -11.63 -4.66
N LEU A 96 3.13 -11.06 -5.53
CA LEU A 96 2.68 -10.28 -6.69
C LEU A 96 1.83 -11.13 -7.64
N GLN A 97 2.28 -12.35 -7.95
CA GLN A 97 1.52 -13.29 -8.77
C GLN A 97 0.17 -13.62 -8.10
N GLY A 98 0.18 -13.91 -6.79
CA GLY A 98 -1.03 -14.17 -6.01
C GLY A 98 -2.00 -13.00 -6.02
N LEU A 99 -1.50 -11.76 -5.89
CA LEU A 99 -2.31 -10.55 -6.01
C LEU A 99 -2.99 -10.46 -7.37
N LEU A 100 -2.22 -10.56 -8.45
CA LEU A 100 -2.75 -10.42 -9.82
C LEU A 100 -3.73 -11.53 -10.19
N ALA A 101 -3.51 -12.74 -9.69
CA ALA A 101 -4.38 -13.90 -9.91
C ALA A 101 -5.68 -13.85 -9.08
N SER A 102 -5.81 -12.89 -8.16
CA SER A 102 -7.01 -12.78 -7.31
C SER A 102 -8.20 -12.12 -8.02
N SER A 103 -8.03 -11.59 -9.23
CA SER A 103 -9.13 -11.03 -10.03
C SER A 103 -10.14 -12.11 -10.40
N SER A 104 -11.39 -11.95 -9.97
CA SER A 104 -12.47 -12.91 -10.23
C SER A 104 -13.05 -12.83 -11.64
N ASP A 105 -12.75 -11.78 -12.41
CA ASP A 105 -13.34 -11.53 -13.73
C ASP A 105 -12.39 -11.79 -14.91
N GLY A 106 -11.27 -12.48 -14.64
CA GLY A 106 -10.26 -12.84 -15.65
C GLY A 106 -9.25 -11.74 -15.95
N GLY A 107 -8.96 -10.86 -15.00
CA GLY A 107 -7.93 -9.82 -15.13
C GLY A 107 -8.41 -8.55 -15.81
N ARG A 108 -9.72 -8.26 -15.78
CA ARG A 108 -10.27 -6.98 -16.25
C ARG A 108 -10.33 -5.98 -15.10
N THR A 109 -10.83 -6.41 -13.95
CA THR A 109 -10.94 -5.59 -12.74
C THR A 109 -10.53 -6.37 -11.49
N MET A 110 -10.26 -5.65 -10.42
CA MET A 110 -10.19 -6.20 -9.06
C MET A 110 -11.25 -5.54 -8.20
N THR A 111 -12.05 -6.36 -7.54
CA THR A 111 -13.10 -5.93 -6.61
C THR A 111 -12.57 -5.85 -5.19
N THR A 112 -13.24 -5.09 -4.32
CA THR A 112 -12.97 -5.09 -2.87
C THR A 112 -13.04 -6.51 -2.29
N GLU A 113 -13.96 -7.33 -2.79
CA GLU A 113 -14.15 -8.73 -2.43
C GLU A 113 -12.95 -9.60 -2.84
N ASP A 114 -12.36 -9.38 -4.02
CA ASP A 114 -11.14 -10.08 -4.47
C ASP A 114 -9.96 -9.80 -3.51
N PHE A 115 -9.73 -8.53 -3.15
CA PHE A 115 -8.70 -8.16 -2.19
C PHE A 115 -8.97 -8.73 -0.79
N ALA A 116 -10.24 -8.76 -0.35
CA ALA A 116 -10.61 -9.33 0.93
C ALA A 116 -10.36 -10.84 0.96
N CYS A 117 -10.68 -11.56 -0.11
CA CYS A 117 -10.38 -12.98 -0.28
C CYS A 117 -8.87 -13.26 -0.26
N LEU A 118 -8.08 -12.46 -0.97
CA LEU A 118 -6.62 -12.52 -0.91
C LEU A 118 -6.10 -12.31 0.52
N ARG A 119 -6.63 -11.31 1.23
CA ARG A 119 -6.22 -11.02 2.62
C ARG A 119 -6.55 -12.18 3.55
N LYS A 120 -7.75 -12.79 3.42
CA LYS A 120 -8.10 -14.00 4.19
C LYS A 120 -7.09 -15.13 3.97
N ARG A 121 -6.76 -15.41 2.71
CA ARG A 121 -5.78 -16.44 2.37
C ARG A 121 -4.41 -16.13 2.98
N ARG A 122 -3.93 -14.89 2.88
CA ARG A 122 -2.67 -14.45 3.50
C ARG A 122 -2.70 -14.64 5.02
N ILE A 123 -3.82 -14.33 5.69
CA ILE A 123 -3.99 -14.53 7.13
C ILE A 123 -3.89 -16.02 7.49
N GLU A 124 -4.58 -16.88 6.74
CA GLU A 124 -4.56 -18.33 6.99
C GLU A 124 -3.18 -18.95 6.78
N VAL A 125 -2.44 -18.49 5.78
CA VAL A 125 -1.06 -18.91 5.51
C VAL A 125 -0.13 -18.44 6.62
N GLN A 126 -0.13 -17.13 6.94
CA GLN A 126 0.83 -16.60 7.92
C GLN A 126 0.59 -17.06 9.34
N LYS A 127 -0.65 -17.38 9.72
CA LYS A 127 -0.93 -18.05 11.00
C LYS A 127 -0.25 -19.42 11.15
N LYS A 128 0.08 -20.08 10.04
CA LYS A 128 0.77 -21.38 10.02
C LYS A 128 2.28 -21.19 9.87
N ASP A 129 2.67 -20.27 8.99
CA ASP A 129 4.05 -20.18 8.48
C ASP A 129 4.90 -19.13 9.20
N ASN A 130 4.29 -18.23 9.99
CA ASN A 130 4.99 -17.21 10.78
C ASN A 130 4.69 -17.41 12.30
N PRO A 131 5.52 -18.18 13.02
CA PRO A 131 5.38 -18.34 14.47
C PRO A 131 5.50 -17.02 15.26
N GLY A 132 6.14 -16.00 14.68
CA GLY A 132 6.31 -14.66 15.25
C GLY A 132 5.27 -13.64 14.78
N LEU A 133 4.14 -14.09 14.22
CA LEU A 133 3.14 -13.22 13.59
C LEU A 133 2.66 -12.09 14.51
N LEU A 134 2.87 -10.84 14.07
CA LEU A 134 2.41 -9.62 14.71
C LEU A 134 1.26 -8.99 13.92
N TYR A 135 0.04 -9.44 14.23
CA TYR A 135 -1.16 -8.95 13.54
C TYR A 135 -2.32 -8.72 14.51
N GLY A 136 -2.35 -7.56 15.15
CA GLY A 136 -3.38 -7.15 16.11
C GLY A 136 -4.45 -6.21 15.52
N PRO A 137 -5.32 -5.62 16.36
CA PRO A 137 -6.40 -4.74 15.92
C PRO A 137 -5.94 -3.51 15.13
N LEU A 138 -4.78 -2.94 15.48
CA LEU A 138 -4.22 -1.78 14.79
C LEU A 138 -3.72 -2.17 13.38
N GLN A 139 -2.92 -3.23 13.28
CA GLN A 139 -2.42 -3.77 12.00
C GLN A 139 -3.59 -4.17 11.09
N TYR A 140 -4.63 -4.77 11.65
CA TYR A 140 -5.84 -5.11 10.92
C TYR A 140 -6.59 -3.90 10.36
N ARG A 141 -6.68 -2.81 11.13
CA ARG A 141 -7.28 -1.56 10.62
C ARG A 141 -6.44 -0.95 9.50
N ILE A 142 -5.12 -0.93 9.65
CA ILE A 142 -4.20 -0.39 8.65
C ILE A 142 -4.32 -1.19 7.36
N SER A 143 -4.17 -2.51 7.43
CA SER A 143 -4.30 -3.43 6.29
C SER A 143 -5.61 -3.30 5.50
N CYS A 144 -6.73 -3.08 6.20
CA CYS A 144 -8.03 -2.86 5.54
C CYS A 144 -8.08 -1.50 4.84
N ALA A 145 -7.43 -0.47 5.39
CA ALA A 145 -7.32 0.83 4.76
C ALA A 145 -6.42 0.82 3.51
N GLU A 146 -5.40 -0.05 3.46
CA GLU A 146 -4.54 -0.22 2.26
C GLU A 146 -5.35 -0.67 1.03
N ILE A 147 -6.41 -1.44 1.21
CA ILE A 147 -7.23 -2.04 0.14
C ILE A 147 -8.26 -1.06 -0.42
N ALA A 148 -8.40 0.13 0.18
CA ALA A 148 -9.37 1.15 -0.25
C ALA A 148 -8.91 1.90 -1.52
N PHE A 149 -8.71 1.18 -2.63
CA PHE A 149 -8.37 1.73 -3.94
C PHE A 149 -9.61 2.01 -4.80
N GLY A 150 -9.40 2.75 -5.89
CA GLY A 150 -10.39 2.89 -6.97
C GLY A 150 -11.58 3.78 -6.58
N ASP A 151 -12.78 3.36 -6.99
CA ASP A 151 -14.06 4.02 -6.70
C ASP A 151 -14.69 3.55 -5.37
N GLY A 152 -13.96 2.73 -4.60
CA GLY A 152 -14.44 2.12 -3.35
C GLY A 152 -15.07 0.73 -3.54
N ASN A 153 -15.27 0.28 -4.77
CA ASN A 153 -15.78 -1.06 -5.09
C ASN A 153 -14.88 -1.84 -6.05
N THR A 154 -14.37 -1.17 -7.09
CA THR A 154 -13.57 -1.80 -8.13
C THR A 154 -12.39 -0.93 -8.55
N VAL A 155 -11.35 -1.57 -9.07
CA VAL A 155 -10.21 -0.91 -9.70
C VAL A 155 -9.83 -1.68 -10.97
N PRO A 156 -9.50 -1.02 -12.10
CA PRO A 156 -8.99 -1.70 -13.28
C PRO A 156 -7.76 -2.53 -12.93
N TRP A 157 -7.71 -3.77 -13.41
CA TRP A 157 -6.63 -4.70 -13.06
C TRP A 157 -5.26 -4.15 -13.48
N GLU A 158 -5.19 -3.46 -14.63
CA GLU A 158 -3.95 -2.84 -15.11
C GLU A 158 -3.43 -1.74 -14.17
N TYR A 159 -4.31 -1.08 -13.41
CA TYR A 159 -3.89 -0.08 -12.43
C TYR A 159 -3.21 -0.76 -11.24
N VAL A 160 -3.73 -1.91 -10.82
CA VAL A 160 -3.11 -2.73 -9.78
C VAL A 160 -1.75 -3.23 -10.25
N ARG A 161 -1.65 -3.74 -11.48
CA ARG A 161 -0.37 -4.17 -12.08
C ARG A 161 0.64 -3.03 -12.09
N ALA A 162 0.28 -1.87 -12.64
CA ALA A 162 1.19 -0.72 -12.73
C ALA A 162 1.66 -0.25 -11.34
N LEU A 163 0.77 -0.23 -10.34
CA LEU A 163 1.12 0.23 -9.00
C LEU A 163 1.97 -0.78 -8.23
N PHE A 164 1.59 -2.06 -8.20
CA PHE A 164 2.23 -3.05 -7.34
C PHE A 164 3.45 -3.73 -7.99
N VAL A 165 3.43 -3.92 -9.32
CA VAL A 165 4.53 -4.59 -10.05
C VAL A 165 5.55 -3.56 -10.54
N GLU A 166 5.09 -2.48 -11.16
CA GLU A 166 5.98 -1.50 -11.80
C GLU A 166 6.31 -0.31 -10.89
N GLU A 167 5.64 -0.22 -9.73
CA GLU A 167 5.68 0.94 -8.83
C GLU A 167 5.57 2.24 -9.63
N ARG A 168 4.50 2.33 -10.41
CA ARG A 168 4.21 3.39 -11.36
C ARG A 168 2.76 3.81 -11.27
N LEU A 169 2.52 5.12 -11.23
CA LEU A 169 1.16 5.65 -11.39
C LEU A 169 0.56 5.24 -12.76
N PRO A 170 -0.69 4.74 -12.80
CA PRO A 170 -1.30 4.17 -14.02
C PRO A 170 -1.84 5.20 -15.02
N VAL A 171 -1.11 6.29 -15.24
CA VAL A 171 -1.54 7.40 -16.13
C VAL A 171 -1.66 6.93 -17.59
N LYS A 172 -0.81 5.99 -18.04
CA LYS A 172 -0.84 5.45 -19.40
C LYS A 172 -2.10 4.61 -19.64
N GLU A 173 -2.56 3.94 -18.59
CA GLU A 173 -3.76 3.09 -18.58
C GLU A 173 -5.05 3.93 -18.44
N GLY A 174 -4.93 5.26 -18.34
CA GLY A 174 -6.06 6.19 -18.29
C GLY A 174 -6.41 6.70 -16.89
N TRP A 175 -5.66 6.32 -15.86
CA TRP A 175 -5.90 6.83 -14.51
C TRP A 175 -5.67 8.34 -14.45
N LYS A 176 -6.57 9.02 -13.75
CA LYS A 176 -6.49 10.45 -13.46
C LYS A 176 -6.55 10.65 -11.95
N PRO A 177 -5.71 11.52 -11.37
CA PRO A 177 -5.83 11.88 -9.96
C PRO A 177 -7.24 12.39 -9.65
N ARG A 178 -7.75 12.03 -8.47
CA ARG A 178 -9.01 12.59 -7.98
C ARG A 178 -8.88 14.11 -7.85
N ARG A 179 -9.92 14.84 -8.26
CA ARG A 179 -9.94 16.31 -8.18
C ARG A 179 -9.85 16.76 -6.72
N TRP A 180 -9.29 17.94 -6.48
CA TRP A 180 -9.01 18.44 -5.12
C TRP A 180 -10.24 18.61 -4.22
N TRP A 181 -11.43 18.76 -4.78
CA TRP A 181 -12.71 18.78 -4.05
C TRP A 181 -13.38 17.39 -3.90
N HIS A 182 -12.81 16.36 -4.53
CA HIS A 182 -13.16 14.94 -4.39
C HIS A 182 -11.94 14.12 -3.96
N THR A 183 -11.04 14.69 -3.16
CA THR A 183 -9.97 13.91 -2.52
C THR A 183 -10.59 12.79 -1.70
N LEU A 184 -9.92 11.64 -1.62
CA LEU A 184 -10.40 10.53 -0.79
C LEU A 184 -10.55 11.04 0.65
N GLY A 185 -11.79 11.32 1.03
CA GLY A 185 -12.11 11.92 2.31
C GLY A 185 -11.92 10.89 3.42
N PHE A 186 -11.73 11.37 4.65
CA PHE A 186 -11.71 10.50 5.83
C PHE A 186 -12.92 9.56 5.87
N TRP A 187 -14.09 10.06 5.49
CA TRP A 187 -15.34 9.29 5.45
C TRP A 187 -15.35 8.18 4.41
N GLU A 188 -14.88 8.46 3.18
CA GLU A 188 -14.84 7.46 2.10
C GLU A 188 -13.83 6.35 2.45
N LEU A 189 -12.62 6.73 2.88
CA LEU A 189 -11.61 5.79 3.34
C LEU A 189 -12.11 4.93 4.51
N SER A 190 -12.73 5.56 5.51
CA SER A 190 -13.27 4.86 6.69
C SER A 190 -14.37 3.89 6.29
N ARG A 191 -15.29 4.29 5.40
CA ARG A 191 -16.38 3.43 4.94
C ARG A 191 -15.86 2.22 4.16
N THR A 192 -14.94 2.42 3.23
CA THR A 192 -14.34 1.33 2.46
C THR A 192 -13.52 0.40 3.36
N SER A 193 -12.74 0.96 4.28
CA SER A 193 -11.98 0.17 5.28
C SER A 193 -12.90 -0.68 6.16
N ILE A 194 -14.04 -0.14 6.63
CA ILE A 194 -15.05 -0.91 7.38
C ILE A 194 -15.66 -2.02 6.52
N LYS A 195 -16.01 -1.74 5.25
CA LYS A 195 -16.51 -2.76 4.31
C LYS A 195 -15.50 -3.89 4.14
N VAL A 196 -14.22 -3.55 3.91
CA VAL A 196 -13.13 -4.54 3.81
C VAL A 196 -13.01 -5.33 5.11
N ALA A 197 -13.04 -4.68 6.27
CA ALA A 197 -12.95 -5.36 7.56
C ALA A 197 -14.12 -6.33 7.81
N GLN A 198 -15.33 -6.01 7.35
CA GLN A 198 -16.48 -6.92 7.40
C GLN A 198 -16.28 -8.12 6.44
N LEU A 199 -15.80 -7.86 5.23
CA LEU A 199 -15.53 -8.91 4.24
C LEU A 199 -14.43 -9.85 4.71
N VAL A 200 -13.33 -9.34 5.26
CA VAL A 200 -12.19 -10.11 5.77
C VAL A 200 -12.56 -10.89 7.04
N GLY A 201 -13.32 -10.26 7.95
CA GLY A 201 -14.00 -10.96 9.04
C GLY A 201 -13.10 -11.47 10.18
N VAL A 202 -11.93 -10.87 10.39
CA VAL A 202 -11.07 -11.24 11.54
C VAL A 202 -11.72 -10.79 12.84
N LYS A 203 -11.76 -11.69 13.81
CA LYS A 203 -12.17 -11.43 15.20
C LYS A 203 -10.95 -11.53 16.10
N PHE A 204 -10.65 -10.46 16.82
CA PHE A 204 -9.67 -10.46 17.90
C PHE A 204 -10.36 -10.95 19.18
N LYS A 205 -9.68 -11.82 19.92
CA LYS A 205 -10.12 -12.27 21.24
C LYS A 205 -9.75 -11.25 22.30
#